data_AF-A0A968GZE6-F1
#
_entry.id   AF-A0A968GZE6-F1
#
_cell.length_a   1.000
_cell.length_b   1.000
_cell.length_c   1.000
_cell.angle_alpha   90.00
_cell.angle_beta   90.00
_cell.angle_gamma   90.00
#
_symmetry.space_group_name_H-M   'P 1'
#
loop_
_entity.id
_entity.type
_entity.pdbx_description
1 polymer ?
#
loop_
_entity_poly.entity_id
_entity_poly.type
_entity_poly.pdbx_seq_one_letter_code
_entity_poly.pdbx_strand_id
1 'polypeptide(L)' 'MPAKSEKQRKFMGAELQRKREGKKTKTDMSEKELEKYASKADKDRKS' A
#
# COMPACT_ATOMS: atom_id res chain seq x y z
N MET A 1 2.33 0.23 10.33
CA MET A 1 0.88 0.37 10.52
C MET A 1 0.20 -0.23 9.29
N PRO A 2 -0.66 -1.26 9.43
CA PRO A 2 -1.46 -1.75 8.32
C PRO A 2 -2.55 -0.73 7.96
N ALA A 3 -3.12 -0.81 6.75
CA ALA A 3 -4.27 0.01 6.38
C ALA A 3 -5.44 -0.23 7.35
N LYS A 4 -6.07 0.86 7.80
CA LYS A 4 -7.18 0.84 8.78
C LYS A 4 -8.48 0.28 8.19
N SER A 5 -8.60 0.23 6.86
CA SER A 5 -9.77 -0.28 6.14
C SER A 5 -9.37 -1.01 4.86
N GLU A 6 -10.21 -1.95 4.40
CA GLU A 6 -10.00 -2.65 3.13
C GLU A 6 -10.01 -1.68 1.93
N LYS A 7 -10.83 -0.62 2.00
CA LYS A 7 -10.88 0.44 0.99
C LYS A 7 -9.55 1.17 0.89
N GLN A 8 -8.94 1.55 2.01
CA GLN A 8 -7.59 2.12 2.02
C GLN A 8 -6.57 1.14 1.46
N ARG A 9 -6.62 -0.14 1.85
CA ARG A 9 -5.69 -1.15 1.34
C ARG A 9 -5.73 -1.25 -0.18
N LYS A 10 -6.93 -1.35 -0.76
CA LYS A 10 -7.13 -1.39 -2.22
C LYS A 10 -6.67 -0.11 -2.90
N PHE A 11 -6.99 1.04 -2.32
CA PHE A 11 -6.54 2.34 -2.83
C PHE A 11 -5.01 2.44 -2.87
N MET A 12 -4.33 2.08 -1.77
CA MET A 12 -2.87 2.11 -1.71
C MET A 12 -2.23 1.09 -2.63
N GLY A 13 -2.84 -0.08 -2.84
CA GLY A 13 -2.39 -1.05 -3.83
C GLY A 13 -2.45 -0.52 -5.27
N ALA A 14 -3.52 0.21 -5.62
CA ALA A 14 -3.63 0.84 -6.93
C ALA A 14 -2.60 1.96 -7.13
N GLU A 15 -2.35 2.75 -6.08
CA GLU A 15 -1.32 3.81 -6.09
C GLU A 15 0.10 3.22 -6.19
N LEU A 16 0.38 2.10 -5.51
CA LEU A 16 1.63 1.36 -5.63
C LEU A 16 1.89 0.95 -7.08
N GLN A 17 0.88 0.38 -7.73
CA GLN A 17 0.98 -0.03 -9.13
C GLN A 17 1.24 1.16 -10.05
N ARG A 18 0.51 2.28 -9.88
CA ARG A 18 0.78 3.52 -10.64
C ARG A 18 2.23 3.97 -10.50
N LYS A 19 2.76 3.96 -9.28
CA LYS A 19 4.14 4.38 -9.01
C LYS A 19 5.15 3.46 -9.71
N ARG A 20 4.93 2.14 -9.70
CA ARG A 20 5.75 1.15 -10.42
C ARG A 20 5.68 1.31 -11.94
N GLU A 21 4.53 1.73 -12.46
CA GLU A 21 4.34 2.10 -13.86
C GLU A 21 4.94 3.48 -14.22
N GLY A 22 5.58 4.18 -13.27
CA GLY A 22 6.13 5.52 -13.48
C GLY A 22 5.08 6.63 -13.58
N LYS A 23 3.82 6.33 -13.22
CA LYS A 23 2.71 7.29 -13.25
C LYS A 23 2.67 8.10 -11.96
N LYS A 24 2.16 9.33 -12.07
CA LYS A 24 1.92 10.19 -10.91
C LYS A 24 0.88 9.55 -9.99
N THR A 25 1.23 9.44 -8.72
CA THR A 25 0.33 9.05 -7.62
C THR A 25 -0.42 10.27 -7.12
N LYS A 26 -1.61 10.05 -6.55
CA LYS A 26 -2.38 11.04 -5.78
C LYS A 26 -1.84 11.22 -4.36
N THR A 27 -1.00 10.29 -3.91
CA THR A 27 -0.32 10.37 -2.62
C THR A 27 1.15 10.71 -2.82
N ASP A 28 1.75 11.46 -1.90
CA ASP A 28 3.18 11.75 -1.90
C ASP A 28 4.03 10.64 -1.25
N MET A 29 3.43 9.50 -0.93
CA MET A 29 4.09 8.37 -0.28
C MET A 29 5.10 7.68 -1.18
N SER A 30 6.16 7.14 -0.57
CA SER A 30 7.15 6.28 -1.24
C SER A 30 6.56 4.92 -1.64
N GLU A 31 7.23 4.22 -2.57
CA GLU A 31 6.81 2.87 -2.99
C GLU A 31 6.72 1.91 -1.79
N LYS A 32 7.70 1.95 -0.88
CA LYS A 32 7.74 1.12 0.33
C LYS A 32 6.59 1.41 1.30
N GLU A 33 6.15 2.66 1.40
CA GLU A 33 5.00 3.02 2.23
C GLU A 33 3.70 2.53 1.60
N LEU A 34 3.54 2.74 0.29
CA LEU A 34 2.39 2.22 -0.46
C LEU A 34 2.27 0.70 -0.34
N GLU A 35 3.39 -0.02 -0.42
CA GLU A 35 3.45 -1.47 -0.20
C GLU A 35 3.03 -1.87 1.21
N LYS A 36 3.53 -1.18 2.25
CA LYS A 36 3.15 -1.43 3.65
C LYS A 36 1.67 -1.19 3.93
N TYR A 37 1.03 -0.26 3.23
CA TYR A 37 -0.41 -0.02 3.38
C TYR A 37 -1.26 -0.91 2.47
N ALA A 38 -0.72 -1.34 1.33
CA ALA A 38 -1.39 -2.26 0.39
C ALA A 38 -1.35 -3.71 0.87
N SER A 39 -0.35 -4.07 1.68
CA SER A 39 -0.28 -5.39 2.29
C SER A 39 -1.46 -5.60 3.24
N LYS A 40 -1.98 -6.83 3.25
CA LYS A 40 -2.89 -7.23 4.33
C LYS A 40 -2.07 -7.22 5.61
N ALA A 41 -2.70 -6.86 6.73
CA ALA A 41 -2.09 -7.12 8.02
C ALA A 41 -1.92 -8.64 8.11
N ASP A 42 -0.71 -9.12 7.83
CA ASP A 42 -0.32 -10.47 8.20
C ASP A 42 -0.46 -10.53 9.72
N LYS A 43 -1.57 -11.10 10.19
CA LYS A 43 -1.47 -11.96 11.35
C LYS A 43 -0.39 -12.98 10.97
N ASP A 44 0.67 -13.08 11.76
CA ASP A 44 1.79 -14.03 11.59
C ASP A 44 3.00 -13.59 10.74
N ARG A 45 3.71 -12.55 11.20
CA ARG A 45 5.19 -12.60 11.19
C ARG A 45 5.72 -12.64 12.62
N LYS A 46 5.36 -13.70 13.33
CA LYS A 46 6.09 -14.22 14.50
C LYS A 46 5.77 -15.72 14.58
N SER A 47 6.50 -16.51 13.81
CA SER A 47 6.64 -17.96 13.95
C SER A 47 8.12 -18.25 14.09
#